data_AF-X1FPU0-F1
#
_entry.id   AF-X1FPU0-F1
#
_cell.length_a   1.000
_cell.length_b   1.000
_cell.length_c   1.000
_cell.angle_alpha   90.00
_cell.angle_beta   90.00
_cell.angle_gamma   90.00
#
_symmetry.space_group_name_H-M   'P 1'
#
loop_
_entity.id
_entity.type
_entity.pdbx_description
1 polymer ?
#
loop_
_entity_poly.entity_id
_entity_poly.type
_entity_poly.pdbx_seq_one_letter_code
_entity_poly.pdbx_strand_id
1 'polypeptide(L)'
;MPLDTIVVKGAREHNLKNIDVVIPRDKLVVITGVSGSGKSSLAFDTIYAEGQRRYVESLSAYARQFLGRMEKPEVDYIEGLSPAISIDQKGPSRNPRSTVGTVTETYDYLRLLFARVGHPHCPKCGREIAMQTVQQIV
;
A
#
# COMPACT_ATOMS: atom_id res chain seq x y z
N MET A 1 7.85 26.52 5.60
CA MET A 1 7.57 26.03 4.22
C MET A 1 7.97 24.57 4.18
N PRO A 2 7.31 23.70 3.40
CA PRO A 2 7.83 22.36 3.15
C PRO A 2 9.26 22.50 2.61
N LEU A 3 10.17 21.64 3.06
CA LEU A 3 11.48 21.57 2.42
C LEU A 3 11.27 21.17 0.97
N ASP A 4 12.02 21.77 0.04
CA ASP A 4 11.92 21.44 -1.40
C ASP A 4 12.72 20.19 -1.78
N THR A 5 13.40 19.57 -0.81
CA THR A 5 14.29 18.44 -1.01
C THR A 5 14.16 17.41 0.11
N ILE A 6 14.35 16.14 -0.23
CA ILE A 6 14.64 15.05 0.72
C ILE A 6 16.16 14.99 0.86
N VAL A 7 16.65 15.12 2.09
CA VAL A 7 18.08 15.06 2.39
C VAL A 7 18.35 13.77 3.15
N VAL A 8 19.23 12.92 2.60
CA VAL A 8 19.69 11.67 3.21
C VAL A 8 21.18 11.83 3.52
N LYS A 9 21.57 11.55 4.76
CA LYS A 9 22.95 11.67 5.24
C LYS A 9 23.41 10.39 5.90
N GLY A 10 24.59 9.92 5.49
CA GLY A 10 25.24 8.75 6.05
C GLY A 10 24.44 7.46 5.90
N ALA A 11 23.83 7.21 4.74
CA ALA A 11 23.12 5.96 4.49
C ALA A 11 24.11 4.79 4.34
N ARG A 12 23.90 3.73 5.14
CA ARG A 12 24.78 2.55 5.27
C ARG A 12 24.05 1.22 5.13
N GLU A 13 22.75 1.26 4.84
CA GLU A 13 21.94 0.06 4.65
C GLU A 13 22.57 -0.89 3.61
N HIS A 14 22.70 -2.17 3.98
CA HIS A 14 23.37 -3.20 3.19
C HIS A 14 24.79 -2.84 2.71
N ASN A 15 24.96 -2.54 1.43
CA ASN A 15 26.27 -2.25 0.83
C ASN A 15 26.50 -0.76 0.57
N LEU A 16 25.60 0.11 1.02
CA LEU A 16 25.77 1.56 0.93
C LEU A 16 27.00 2.00 1.73
N LYS A 17 27.82 2.87 1.13
CA LYS A 17 29.12 3.28 1.66
C LYS A 17 29.07 4.63 2.35
N ASN A 18 28.18 4.76 3.34
CA ASN A 18 27.97 5.99 4.10
C ASN A 18 27.67 7.18 3.18
N ILE A 19 26.68 7.02 2.30
CA ILE A 19 26.41 7.98 1.23
C ILE A 19 25.51 9.12 1.68
N ASP A 20 25.74 10.30 1.10
CA ASP A 20 24.90 11.48 1.24
C ASP A 20 24.20 11.76 -0.08
N VAL A 21 22.89 11.95 -0.05
CA VAL A 21 22.07 12.18 -1.25
C VAL A 21 21.05 13.28 -0.98
N VAL A 22 20.89 14.19 -1.94
CA VAL A 22 19.82 15.19 -1.94
C VAL A 22 18.91 14.90 -3.13
N ILE A 23 17.62 14.70 -2.85
CA ILE A 23 16.60 14.33 -3.84
C ILE A 23 15.59 15.47 -3.93
N PRO A 24 15.33 16.04 -5.11
CA PRO A 24 14.32 17.09 -5.24
C PRO A 24 12.92 16.52 -4.98
N ARG A 25 12.11 17.23 -4.19
CA ARG A 25 10.71 16.86 -3.96
C ARG A 25 9.83 17.27 -5.12
N ASP A 26 8.68 16.63 -5.20
CA ASP A 26 7.63 16.89 -6.21
C ASP A 26 8.16 16.77 -7.65
N LYS A 27 9.15 15.88 -7.83
CA LYS A 27 9.73 15.50 -9.12
C LYS A 27 9.67 13.99 -9.29
N LEU A 28 9.62 13.56 -10.55
CA LEU A 28 9.91 12.19 -10.92
C LEU A 28 11.43 11.99 -10.87
N VAL A 29 11.91 11.30 -9.84
CA VAL A 29 13.34 11.00 -9.66
C VAL A 29 13.61 9.54 -10.00
N VAL A 30 14.63 9.31 -10.84
CA VAL A 30 15.04 7.97 -11.26
C VAL A 30 16.40 7.66 -10.66
N ILE A 31 16.48 6.57 -9.89
CA ILE A 31 17.74 6.03 -9.36
C ILE A 31 18.22 4.93 -10.31
N THR A 32 19.39 5.14 -10.92
CA THR A 32 19.98 4.24 -11.93
C THR A 32 21.35 3.71 -11.50
N GLY A 33 21.84 2.68 -12.19
CA GLY A 33 23.11 2.01 -11.91
C GLY A 33 23.07 0.49 -12.11
N VAL A 34 24.25 -0.14 -12.16
CA VAL A 34 24.43 -1.58 -12.37
C VAL A 34 23.75 -2.43 -11.29
N SER A 35 23.42 -3.70 -11.60
CA SER A 35 22.88 -4.62 -10.59
C SER A 35 23.79 -4.70 -9.36
N GLY A 36 23.21 -4.73 -8.16
CA GLY A 36 23.98 -4.75 -6.91
C GLY A 36 24.59 -3.41 -6.47
N SER A 37 24.41 -2.30 -7.21
CA SER A 37 24.99 -0.99 -6.84
C SER A 37 24.37 -0.30 -5.62
N GLY A 38 23.41 -0.92 -4.91
CA GLY A 38 22.73 -0.34 -3.75
C GLY A 38 21.49 0.52 -4.07
N LYS A 39 20.97 0.49 -5.31
CA LYS A 39 19.76 1.26 -5.68
C LYS A 39 18.56 0.92 -4.82
N SER A 40 18.27 -0.37 -4.68
CA SER A 40 17.15 -0.86 -3.87
C SER A 40 17.38 -0.57 -2.39
N SER A 41 18.63 -0.69 -1.93
CA SER A 41 19.03 -0.36 -0.55
C SER A 41 18.76 1.11 -0.21
N LEU A 42 19.06 2.03 -1.13
CA LEU A 42 18.74 3.45 -0.95
C LEU A 42 17.23 3.71 -1.06
N ALA A 43 16.57 3.19 -2.10
CA ALA A 43 15.18 3.51 -2.40
C ALA A 43 14.18 2.85 -1.43
N PHE A 44 14.28 1.53 -1.27
CA PHE A 44 13.33 0.72 -0.51
C PHE A 44 13.78 0.57 0.94
N ASP A 45 15.01 0.11 1.15
CA ASP A 45 15.47 -0.29 2.48
C ASP A 45 15.85 0.91 3.35
N THR A 46 16.13 2.09 2.75
CA THR A 46 16.43 3.33 3.49
C THR A 46 15.28 4.35 3.42
N ILE A 47 15.01 4.92 2.23
CA ILE A 47 14.06 6.05 2.09
C ILE A 47 12.62 5.62 2.38
N TYR A 48 12.15 4.55 1.73
CA TYR A 48 10.80 4.04 1.94
C TYR A 48 10.61 3.50 3.37
N ALA A 49 11.56 2.71 3.88
CA ALA A 49 11.50 2.16 5.23
C ALA A 49 11.39 3.28 6.29
N GLU A 50 12.22 4.32 6.19
CA GLU A 50 12.16 5.45 7.12
C GLU A 50 10.85 6.25 7.00
N GLY A 51 10.33 6.41 5.77
CA GLY A 51 9.06 7.11 5.53
C GLY A 51 7.85 6.38 6.08
N GLN A 52 7.82 5.06 5.88
CA GLN A 52 6.79 4.21 6.46
C GLN A 52 6.90 4.22 7.99
N ARG A 53 8.12 4.08 8.55
CA ARG A 53 8.37 4.11 10.00
C ARG A 53 7.86 5.39 10.65
N ARG A 54 8.26 6.55 10.15
CA ARG A 54 7.81 7.86 10.67
C ARG A 54 6.30 8.05 10.59
N TYR A 55 5.68 7.58 9.50
CA TYR A 55 4.24 7.64 9.37
C TYR A 55 3.53 6.77 10.42
N VAL A 56 3.98 5.54 10.63
CA VAL A 56 3.42 4.65 11.66
C VAL A 56 3.65 5.19 13.08
N GLU A 57 4.79 5.84 13.34
CA GLU A 57 5.08 6.49 14.62
C GLU A 57 4.14 7.65 14.94
N SER A 58 3.60 8.31 13.91
CA SER A 58 2.58 9.37 14.08
C SER A 58 1.19 8.84 14.43
N LEU A 59 0.95 7.53 14.31
CA LEU A 59 -0.34 6.92 14.65
C LEU A 59 -0.52 6.76 16.17
N SER A 60 -1.77 6.51 16.57
CA SER A 60 -2.14 6.31 17.97
C SER A 60 -1.33 5.17 18.61
N ALA A 61 -1.09 5.26 19.92
CA ALA A 61 -0.38 4.21 20.66
C ALA A 61 -1.05 2.83 20.51
N TYR A 62 -2.38 2.80 20.35
CA TYR A 62 -3.16 1.60 20.06
C TYR A 62 -2.86 1.04 18.65
N ALA A 63 -2.86 1.88 17.61
CA ALA A 63 -2.55 1.43 16.25
C ALA A 63 -1.13 0.88 16.13
N ARG A 64 -0.17 1.47 16.87
CA ARG A 64 1.21 0.98 16.96
C ARG A 64 1.37 -0.41 17.58
N GLN A 65 0.38 -0.92 18.32
CA GLN A 65 0.43 -2.29 18.84
C GLN A 65 0.26 -3.35 17.73
N PHE A 66 -0.48 -3.01 16.67
CA PHE A 66 -0.77 -3.92 15.54
C PHE A 66 0.22 -3.76 14.39
N LEU A 67 0.82 -2.57 14.28
CA LEU A 67 1.84 -2.28 13.30
C LEU A 67 3.18 -2.64 13.93
N GLY A 68 3.67 -3.84 13.62
CA GLY A 68 4.92 -4.38 14.17
C GLY A 68 6.07 -3.37 14.13
N ARG A 69 7.01 -3.49 15.06
CA ARG A 69 8.20 -2.62 15.08
C ARG A 69 8.92 -2.73 13.74
N MET A 70 8.90 -1.65 12.97
CA MET A 70 9.75 -1.54 11.78
C MET A 70 11.16 -1.26 12.24
N GLU A 71 12.12 -2.03 11.72
CA GLU A 71 13.52 -1.78 11.96
C GLU A 71 13.90 -0.40 11.42
N LYS A 72 14.65 0.35 12.22
CA LYS A 72 15.15 1.66 11.81
C LYS A 72 16.33 1.41 10.86
N PRO A 73 16.31 1.97 9.64
CA PRO A 73 17.41 1.79 8.69
C PRO A 73 18.70 2.41 9.20
N GLU A 74 19.84 1.89 8.75
CA GLU A 74 21.15 2.43 9.08
C GLU A 74 21.43 3.72 8.32
N VAL A 75 21.01 4.85 8.91
CA VAL A 75 21.21 6.19 8.37
C VAL A 75 21.41 7.19 9.50
N ASP A 76 22.29 8.17 9.32
CA ASP A 76 22.54 9.19 10.35
C ASP A 76 21.37 10.16 10.44
N TYR A 77 20.93 10.66 9.29
CA TYR A 77 19.90 11.68 9.23
C TYR A 77 19.13 11.64 7.93
N ILE A 78 17.81 11.76 8.03
CA ILE A 78 16.94 12.00 6.88
C ILE A 78 15.93 13.11 7.18
N GLU A 79 15.78 14.06 6.27
CA GLU A 79 14.85 15.18 6.37
C GLU A 79 14.00 15.32 5.10
N GLY A 80 12.90 16.06 5.21
CA GLY A 80 12.04 16.38 4.08
C GLY A 80 11.30 15.15 3.55
N LEU A 81 11.10 14.11 4.36
CA LEU A 81 10.51 12.85 3.92
C LEU A 81 8.99 12.84 4.13
N SER A 82 8.24 12.43 3.11
CA SER A 82 6.78 12.24 3.16
C SER A 82 6.43 10.81 3.59
N PRO A 83 5.20 10.55 4.06
CA PRO A 83 4.69 9.17 4.13
C PRO A 83 4.95 8.45 2.81
N ALA A 84 5.64 7.31 2.89
CA ALA A 84 6.13 6.61 1.71
C ALA A 84 5.27 5.38 1.41
N ILE A 85 5.04 5.13 0.12
CA ILE A 85 4.34 3.94 -0.40
C ILE A 85 5.30 3.25 -1.35
N SER A 86 5.50 1.95 -1.17
CA SER A 86 6.27 1.11 -2.07
C SER A 86 5.31 0.45 -3.05
N ILE A 87 5.66 0.51 -4.33
CA ILE A 87 5.02 -0.26 -5.39
C ILE A 87 6.12 -1.14 -5.97
N ASP A 88 6.27 -2.35 -5.43
CA ASP A 88 7.24 -3.33 -5.86
C ASP A 88 6.60 -4.43 -6.72
N GLN A 89 7.43 -5.31 -7.30
CA GLN A 89 6.95 -6.44 -8.11
C GLN A 89 6.63 -7.68 -7.26
N LYS A 90 6.42 -7.57 -5.94
CA LYS A 90 6.01 -8.75 -5.16
C LYS A 90 4.67 -9.21 -5.68
N GLY A 91 4.68 -10.41 -6.28
CA GLY A 91 3.51 -10.95 -6.95
C GLY A 91 2.31 -10.99 -6.00
N PRO A 92 1.09 -10.83 -6.52
CA PRO A 92 -0.11 -10.88 -5.70
C PRO A 92 -0.16 -12.20 -4.93
N SER A 93 -0.67 -12.14 -3.70
CA SER A 93 -0.94 -13.33 -2.90
C SER A 93 -1.74 -14.34 -3.75
N ARG A 94 -1.22 -15.56 -3.87
CA ARG A 94 -1.84 -16.64 -4.65
C ARG A 94 -3.02 -17.21 -3.87
N ASN A 95 -4.10 -16.45 -3.79
CA ASN A 95 -5.37 -16.93 -3.27
C ASN A 95 -6.31 -17.21 -4.46
N PRO A 96 -6.80 -18.44 -4.65
CA PRO A 96 -7.66 -18.80 -5.78
C PRO A 96 -8.99 -18.03 -5.83
N ARG A 97 -9.39 -17.38 -4.73
CA ARG A 97 -10.59 -16.52 -4.67
C ARG A 97 -10.29 -15.04 -4.95
N SER A 98 -9.01 -14.67 -5.12
CA SER A 98 -8.62 -13.31 -5.47
C SER A 98 -8.71 -13.12 -6.98
N THR A 99 -9.36 -12.04 -7.38
CA THR A 99 -9.51 -11.60 -8.77
C THR A 99 -9.12 -10.13 -8.88
N VAL A 100 -8.97 -9.61 -10.09
CA VAL A 100 -8.75 -8.15 -10.31
C VAL A 100 -9.84 -7.33 -9.63
N GLY A 101 -11.10 -7.80 -9.68
CA GLY A 101 -12.23 -7.12 -9.06
C GLY A 101 -12.14 -7.04 -7.53
N THR A 102 -11.61 -8.05 -6.87
CA THR A 102 -11.43 -8.04 -5.40
C THR A 102 -10.20 -7.23 -4.99
N VAL A 103 -9.10 -7.26 -5.76
CA VAL A 103 -7.88 -6.51 -5.43
C VAL A 103 -8.07 -5.00 -5.62
N THR A 104 -8.88 -4.60 -6.60
CA THR A 104 -9.19 -3.18 -6.86
C THR A 104 -10.42 -2.70 -6.09
N GLU A 105 -11.03 -3.55 -5.25
CA GLU A 105 -12.30 -3.30 -4.55
C GLU A 105 -13.51 -3.01 -5.47
N THR A 106 -13.33 -3.00 -6.80
CA THR A 106 -14.40 -2.81 -7.79
C THR A 106 -15.54 -3.80 -7.57
N TYR A 107 -15.24 -5.05 -7.23
CA TYR A 107 -16.25 -6.07 -6.95
C TYR A 107 -17.11 -5.72 -5.73
N ASP A 108 -16.55 -5.05 -4.72
CA ASP A 108 -17.32 -4.62 -3.54
C ASP A 108 -18.30 -3.51 -3.88
N TYR A 109 -17.90 -2.57 -4.73
CA TYR A 109 -18.83 -1.57 -5.30
C TYR A 109 -19.93 -2.23 -6.14
N LEU A 110 -19.58 -3.22 -6.97
CA LEU A 110 -20.57 -3.96 -7.75
C LEU A 110 -21.56 -4.71 -6.85
N ARG A 111 -21.10 -5.34 -5.76
CA ARG A 111 -21.99 -6.00 -4.80
C ARG A 111 -22.98 -5.02 -4.20
N LEU A 112 -22.54 -3.83 -3.80
CA LEU A 112 -23.43 -2.78 -3.28
C LEU A 112 -24.42 -2.30 -4.33
N LEU A 113 -23.98 -2.15 -5.59
CA LEU A 113 -24.84 -1.79 -6.71
C LEU A 113 -25.96 -2.84 -6.90
N PHE A 114 -25.58 -4.10 -7.12
CA PHE A 114 -26.55 -5.19 -7.33
C PHE A 114 -27.45 -5.44 -6.11
N ALA A 115 -26.96 -5.25 -4.88
CA ALA A 115 -27.79 -5.37 -3.69
C ALA A 115 -28.86 -4.26 -3.58
N ARG A 116 -28.56 -3.05 -4.08
CA ARG A 116 -29.46 -1.89 -3.95
C ARG A 116 -30.45 -1.76 -5.10
N VAL A 117 -30.03 -2.08 -6.33
CA VAL A 117 -30.84 -1.86 -7.54
C VAL A 117 -31.05 -3.13 -8.38
N GLY A 118 -30.47 -4.26 -7.97
CA GLY A 118 -30.64 -5.52 -8.68
C GLY A 118 -32.02 -6.11 -8.42
N HIS A 119 -32.67 -6.54 -9.51
CA HIS A 119 -33.93 -7.28 -9.46
C HIS A 119 -33.62 -8.78 -9.44
N PRO A 120 -33.88 -9.50 -8.33
CA PRO A 120 -33.56 -10.92 -8.23
C PRO A 120 -34.54 -11.76 -9.05
N HIS A 121 -34.04 -12.79 -9.75
CA HIS A 121 -34.85 -13.70 -10.56
C HIS A 121 -34.59 -15.16 -10.17
N CYS A 122 -35.63 -16.01 -10.28
CA CYS A 122 -35.52 -17.43 -10.01
C CYS A 122 -34.64 -18.13 -11.07
N PRO A 123 -33.58 -18.87 -10.70
CA PRO A 123 -32.67 -19.49 -11.67
C PRO A 123 -33.30 -20.65 -12.48
N LYS A 124 -34.43 -21.21 -12.04
CA LYS A 124 -35.12 -22.31 -12.74
C LYS A 124 -36.18 -21.84 -13.73
N CYS A 125 -36.96 -20.82 -13.36
CA CYS A 125 -38.11 -20.37 -14.15
C CYS A 125 -38.03 -18.92 -14.63
N GLY A 126 -36.99 -18.17 -14.26
CA GLY A 126 -36.73 -16.81 -14.73
C GLY A 126 -37.68 -15.73 -14.20
N ARG A 127 -38.67 -16.06 -13.36
CA ARG A 127 -39.59 -15.08 -12.77
C ARG A 127 -38.87 -14.22 -11.73
N GLU A 128 -39.23 -12.94 -11.67
CA GLU A 128 -38.76 -12.01 -10.63
C GLU A 128 -39.20 -12.50 -9.25
N ILE A 129 -38.28 -12.47 -8.28
CA ILE A 129 -38.52 -12.90 -6.91
C ILE A 129 -39.18 -11.74 -6.15
N ALA A 130 -40.37 -12.00 -5.61
CA ALA A 130 -41.11 -11.07 -4.78
C ALA A 130 -41.25 -11.59 -3.35
N MET A 131 -41.69 -10.71 -2.45
CA MET A 131 -41.98 -11.05 -1.06
C MET A 131 -43.06 -12.14 -0.99
N GLN A 132 -42.82 -13.18 -0.19
CA GLN A 132 -43.81 -14.21 0.11
C GLN A 132 -44.44 -13.94 1.48
N THR A 133 -45.77 -14.10 1.54
CA THR A 133 -46.51 -14.09 2.80
C THR A 133 -46.38 -15.42 3.52
N VAL A 134 -46.62 -15.44 4.85
CA VAL A 134 -46.57 -16.68 5.65
C VAL A 134 -47.53 -17.74 5.09
N GLN A 135 -48.73 -17.34 4.64
CA GLN A 135 -49.72 -18.25 4.06
C GLN A 135 -49.28 -18.86 2.72
N GLN A 136 -48.36 -18.22 1.99
CA GLN A 136 -47.81 -18.76 0.74
C GLN A 136 -46.63 -19.72 0.97
N ILE A 137 -46.10 -19.78 2.20
CA ILE A 137 -44.99 -20.66 2.58
C ILE A 137 -45.51 -21.98 3.18
N VAL A 138 -46.67 -21.94 3.84
CA VAL A 138 -47.32 -23.09 4.49
C VAL A 138 -48.15 -23.90 3.50
#